data_AF-A0A538NUC7-F1
#
_entry.id   AF-A0A538NUC7-F1
#
_cell.length_a   1.000
_cell.length_b   1.000
_cell.length_c   1.000
_cell.angle_alpha   90.00
_cell.angle_beta   90.00
_cell.angle_gamma   90.00
#
_symmetry.space_group_name_H-M   'P 1'
#
loop_
_entity.id
_entity.type
_entity.pdbx_description
1 polymer ?
#
loop_
_entity_poly.entity_id
_entity_poly.type
_entity_poly.pdbx_seq_one_letter_code
_entity_poly.pdbx_strand_id
1 'polypeptide(L)'
;MNTRCVASFVSIVLLAATFDALSAGENFSGEYADKNFLNGQAVFQMSLQQSGDTVWVWFSAGYNDGHGAAPEADGTGKVTDKGTVEFKFKDSSKNAGTGRIALADEGIMVSFKTKHVSDSSCLEFYGQKLRLKRVWKK
;
A
#
# COMPACT_ATOMS: atom_id res chain seq x y z
N MET A 1 -9.84 60.81 5.69
CA MET A 1 -9.18 59.91 6.66
C MET A 1 -9.38 58.49 6.17
N ASN A 2 -8.45 57.87 5.44
CA ASN A 2 -7.19 57.28 5.91
C ASN A 2 -7.45 56.46 7.19
N THR A 3 -7.33 55.14 7.18
CA THR A 3 -6.02 54.46 7.26
C THR A 3 -6.09 53.02 6.71
N ARG A 4 -4.99 52.64 6.04
CA ARG A 4 -4.66 51.33 5.47
C ARG A 4 -4.36 50.28 6.55
N CYS A 5 -3.96 49.07 6.10
CA CYS A 5 -3.19 48.01 6.79
C CYS A 5 -4.04 46.81 7.28
N VAL A 6 -3.73 45.53 7.01
CA VAL A 6 -2.53 44.87 6.48
C VAL A 6 -2.96 43.66 5.64
N ALA A 7 -2.54 43.58 4.38
CA ALA A 7 -2.51 42.32 3.64
C ALA A 7 -1.32 41.51 4.15
N SER A 8 -1.57 40.43 4.90
CA SER A 8 -0.52 39.53 5.37
C SER A 8 -0.09 38.64 4.19
N PHE A 9 0.93 39.10 3.46
CA PHE A 9 1.62 38.30 2.44
C PHE A 9 2.56 37.31 3.14
N VAL A 10 2.07 36.11 3.45
CA VAL A 10 2.96 35.00 3.82
C VAL A 10 3.67 34.55 2.56
N SER A 11 4.89 35.05 2.38
CA SER A 11 5.79 34.61 1.31
C SER A 11 6.28 33.20 1.62
N ILE A 12 5.80 32.21 0.88
CA ILE A 12 6.35 30.86 0.91
C ILE A 12 7.68 30.90 0.15
N VAL A 13 8.79 30.73 0.88
CA VAL A 13 10.12 30.55 0.30
C VAL A 13 10.12 29.21 -0.44
N LEU A 14 10.16 29.27 -1.77
CA LEU A 14 10.28 28.10 -2.63
C LEU A 14 11.73 27.60 -2.56
N LEU A 15 12.01 26.62 -1.70
CA LEU A 15 13.30 25.94 -1.68
C LEU A 15 13.32 24.97 -2.87
N ALA A 16 13.96 25.37 -3.96
CA ALA A 16 14.21 24.49 -5.11
C ALA A 16 15.29 23.48 -4.73
N ALA A 17 14.89 22.34 -4.19
CA ALA A 17 15.75 21.17 -4.11
C ALA A 17 15.89 20.60 -5.53
N THR A 18 17.07 20.74 -6.12
CA THR A 18 17.45 19.97 -7.30
C THR A 18 17.57 18.51 -6.88
N PHE A 19 16.51 17.74 -7.04
CA PHE A 19 16.60 16.30 -6.94
C PHE A 19 17.39 15.80 -8.15
N ASP A 20 18.60 15.32 -7.93
CA ASP A 20 19.26 14.45 -8.88
C ASP A 20 18.28 13.32 -9.19
N ALA A 21 17.84 13.25 -10.44
CA ALA A 21 17.02 12.15 -10.94
C ALA A 21 17.91 10.90 -10.94
N LEU A 22 18.04 10.24 -9.78
CA LEU A 22 18.37 8.83 -9.75
C LEU A 22 17.39 8.15 -10.70
N SER A 23 17.94 7.36 -11.63
CA SER A 23 17.23 6.40 -12.50
C SER A 23 15.83 6.16 -11.97
N ALA A 24 14.79 6.56 -12.72
CA ALA A 24 13.40 6.44 -12.31
C ALA A 24 13.10 4.96 -11.99
N GLY A 25 13.40 4.57 -10.75
CA GLY A 25 13.17 3.25 -10.23
C GLY A 25 11.68 3.01 -10.24
N GLU A 26 11.31 1.74 -10.26
CA GLU A 26 9.91 1.36 -10.16
C GLU A 26 9.27 2.04 -8.96
N ASN A 27 8.16 2.74 -9.21
CA ASN A 27 7.43 3.44 -8.18
C ASN A 27 6.15 2.67 -7.85
N PHE A 28 6.15 2.04 -6.69
CA PHE A 28 5.03 1.28 -6.17
C PHE A 28 4.01 2.16 -5.42
N SER A 29 4.33 3.43 -5.12
CA SER A 29 3.49 4.30 -4.30
C SER A 29 2.09 4.45 -4.87
N GLY A 30 1.07 4.24 -4.04
CA GLY A 30 -0.32 4.39 -4.44
C GLY A 30 -1.28 3.57 -3.57
N GLU A 31 -2.56 3.77 -3.84
CA GLU A 31 -3.65 2.99 -3.27
C GLU A 31 -4.12 1.97 -4.30
N TYR A 32 -4.33 0.73 -3.87
CA TYR A 32 -4.71 -0.39 -4.72
C TYR A 32 -5.82 -1.20 -4.06
N ALA A 33 -6.71 -1.78 -4.87
CA ALA A 33 -7.76 -2.65 -4.37
C ALA A 33 -8.18 -3.70 -5.40
N ASP A 34 -8.67 -4.83 -4.89
CA ASP A 34 -9.59 -5.70 -5.60
C ASP A 34 -10.96 -5.62 -4.90
N LYS A 35 -11.90 -4.94 -5.55
CA LYS A 35 -13.26 -4.74 -5.05
C LYS A 35 -14.19 -5.93 -5.33
N ASN A 36 -13.73 -6.90 -6.12
CA ASN A 36 -14.48 -8.11 -6.45
C ASN A 36 -13.74 -9.36 -5.93
N PHE A 37 -13.00 -9.20 -4.84
CA PHE A 37 -12.20 -10.28 -4.27
C PHE A 37 -13.09 -11.45 -3.82
N LEU A 38 -12.57 -12.68 -3.89
CA LEU A 38 -13.33 -13.92 -3.62
C LEU A 38 -14.67 -13.97 -4.39
N ASN A 39 -14.62 -13.72 -5.70
CA ASN A 39 -15.80 -13.68 -6.58
C ASN A 39 -16.85 -12.66 -6.13
N GLY A 40 -16.43 -11.50 -5.62
CA GLY A 40 -17.31 -10.42 -5.18
C GLY A 40 -17.82 -10.55 -3.74
N GLN A 41 -17.36 -11.54 -2.99
CA GLN A 41 -17.77 -11.72 -1.58
C GLN A 41 -16.96 -10.83 -0.63
N ALA A 42 -15.76 -10.41 -1.03
CA ALA A 42 -14.84 -9.66 -0.19
C ALA A 42 -14.19 -8.50 -0.94
N VAL A 43 -13.50 -7.66 -0.19
CA VAL A 43 -12.62 -6.61 -0.70
C VAL A 43 -11.22 -6.82 -0.12
N PHE A 44 -10.21 -6.61 -0.94
CA PHE A 44 -8.82 -6.49 -0.51
C PHE A 44 -8.30 -5.12 -0.91
N GLN A 45 -7.69 -4.38 0.01
CA GLN A 45 -7.11 -3.07 -0.25
C GLN A 45 -5.71 -2.94 0.32
N MET A 46 -4.87 -2.18 -0.36
CA MET A 46 -3.46 -1.99 -0.03
C MET A 46 -3.05 -0.56 -0.32
N SER A 47 -2.30 0.04 0.61
CA SER A 47 -1.65 1.34 0.42
C SER A 47 -0.14 1.15 0.51
N LEU A 48 0.57 1.71 -0.47
CA LEU A 48 2.02 1.67 -0.56
C LEU A 48 2.56 3.10 -0.54
N GLN A 49 3.52 3.34 0.34
CA GLN A 49 4.33 4.55 0.34
C GLN A 49 5.78 4.16 0.11
N GLN A 50 6.45 4.82 -0.83
CA GLN A 50 7.85 4.52 -1.16
C GLN A 50 8.74 5.75 -0.95
N SER A 51 9.92 5.53 -0.37
CA SER A 51 11.02 6.50 -0.30
C SER A 51 12.33 5.79 -0.60
N GLY A 52 12.95 6.13 -1.73
CA GLY A 52 14.05 5.35 -2.31
C GLY A 52 13.61 3.90 -2.53
N ASP A 53 14.40 2.95 -2.03
CA ASP A 53 14.07 1.52 -2.09
C ASP A 53 13.17 1.06 -0.95
N THR A 54 12.89 1.89 0.06
CA THR A 54 12.05 1.48 1.18
C THR A 54 10.58 1.66 0.83
N VAL A 55 9.77 0.62 1.11
CA VAL A 55 8.32 0.63 0.88
C VAL A 55 7.61 0.32 2.20
N TRP A 56 6.79 1.26 2.68
CA TRP A 56 5.83 1.03 3.74
C TRP A 56 4.55 0.44 3.14
N VAL A 57 4.06 -0.61 3.77
CA VAL A 57 2.92 -1.39 3.30
C VAL A 57 1.85 -1.34 4.38
N TRP A 58 0.65 -0.94 3.99
CA TRP A 58 -0.56 -1.18 4.77
C TRP A 58 -1.54 -1.97 3.91
N PHE A 59 -2.24 -2.94 4.49
CA PHE A 59 -3.34 -3.60 3.79
C PHE A 59 -4.45 -4.00 4.75
N SER A 60 -5.65 -4.17 4.19
CA SER A 60 -6.80 -4.74 4.90
C SER A 60 -7.63 -5.58 3.94
N ALA A 61 -8.30 -6.59 4.49
CA ALA A 61 -9.28 -7.39 3.77
C ALA A 61 -10.49 -7.67 4.65
N GLY A 62 -11.62 -7.98 4.02
CA GLY A 62 -12.83 -8.41 4.74
C GLY A 62 -13.97 -8.74 3.79
N TYR A 63 -14.92 -9.52 4.29
CA TYR A 63 -16.16 -9.82 3.58
C TYR A 63 -17.11 -8.64 3.54
N ASN A 64 -17.86 -8.52 2.45
CA ASN A 64 -18.79 -7.42 2.19
C ASN A 64 -19.99 -7.41 3.15
N ASP A 65 -20.37 -8.56 3.70
CA ASP A 65 -21.44 -8.72 4.69
C ASP A 65 -20.93 -8.68 6.15
N GLY A 66 -19.62 -8.45 6.34
CA GLY A 66 -18.98 -8.31 7.64
C GLY A 66 -18.76 -9.61 8.41
N HIS A 67 -18.94 -10.79 7.80
CA HIS A 67 -18.60 -12.04 8.46
C HIS A 67 -17.09 -12.31 8.48
N GLY A 68 -16.69 -13.30 9.27
CA GLY A 68 -15.33 -13.83 9.27
C GLY A 68 -14.28 -12.87 9.83
N ALA A 69 -13.04 -13.07 9.43
CA ALA A 69 -11.94 -12.20 9.83
C ALA A 69 -11.85 -10.95 8.96
N ALA A 70 -11.38 -9.87 9.59
CA ALA A 70 -11.04 -8.63 8.90
C ALA A 70 -9.58 -8.28 9.22
N PRO A 71 -8.60 -8.96 8.61
CA PRO A 71 -7.21 -8.64 8.87
C PRO A 71 -6.89 -7.22 8.41
N GLU A 72 -6.14 -6.53 9.25
CA GLU A 72 -5.48 -5.26 8.93
C GLU A 72 -4.02 -5.42 9.30
N ALA A 73 -3.10 -5.00 8.44
CA ALA A 73 -1.69 -5.23 8.64
C ALA A 73 -0.84 -4.06 8.19
N ASP A 74 0.20 -3.82 8.97
CA ASP A 74 1.31 -2.97 8.62
C ASP A 74 2.54 -3.81 8.29
N GLY A 75 3.39 -3.23 7.44
CA GLY A 75 4.60 -3.88 6.97
C GLY A 75 5.63 -2.89 6.46
N THR A 76 6.84 -3.40 6.28
CA THR A 76 7.91 -2.68 5.60
C THR A 76 8.65 -3.64 4.70
N GLY A 77 9.00 -3.16 3.53
CA GLY A 77 9.73 -3.90 2.51
C GLY A 77 10.75 -3.06 1.79
N LYS A 78 11.40 -3.69 0.82
CA LYS A 78 12.37 -3.05 -0.05
C LYS A 78 12.13 -3.41 -1.51
N VAL A 79 12.30 -2.44 -2.40
CA VAL A 79 12.48 -2.67 -3.83
C VAL A 79 13.80 -3.42 -4.00
N THR A 80 13.74 -4.52 -4.72
CA THR A 80 14.88 -5.40 -5.02
C THR A 80 15.47 -5.06 -6.39
N ASP A 81 16.71 -5.47 -6.66
CA ASP A 81 17.37 -5.33 -7.96
C ASP A 81 16.58 -5.95 -9.13
N LYS A 82 15.62 -6.83 -8.83
CA LYS A 82 14.73 -7.49 -9.80
C LYS A 82 13.46 -6.70 -10.12
N GLY A 83 13.31 -5.49 -9.59
CA GLY A 83 12.10 -4.71 -9.80
C GLY A 83 10.87 -5.30 -9.10
N THR A 84 11.04 -5.73 -7.84
CA THR A 84 9.91 -6.18 -7.02
C THR A 84 10.10 -5.76 -5.58
N VAL A 85 9.00 -5.53 -4.87
CA VAL A 85 9.05 -5.31 -3.43
C VAL A 85 9.02 -6.65 -2.71
N GLU A 86 9.94 -6.85 -1.77
CA GLU A 86 9.83 -7.92 -0.77
C GLU A 86 9.58 -7.27 0.59
N PHE A 87 8.49 -7.66 1.26
CA PHE A 87 8.08 -7.05 2.53
C PHE A 87 7.79 -8.09 3.61
N LYS A 88 7.85 -7.66 4.87
CA LYS A 88 7.35 -8.40 6.03
C LYS A 88 6.08 -7.72 6.53
N PHE A 89 5.16 -8.50 7.06
CA PHE A 89 3.93 -7.98 7.64
C PHE A 89 3.60 -8.67 8.96
N LYS A 90 2.81 -7.99 9.78
CA LYS A 90 2.08 -8.54 10.92
C LYS A 90 0.67 -7.97 10.90
N ASP A 91 -0.33 -8.83 11.02
CA ASP A 91 -1.73 -8.40 11.02
C ASP A 91 -2.30 -8.24 12.45
N SER A 92 -3.51 -7.65 12.50
CA SER A 92 -4.31 -7.42 13.70
C SER A 92 -4.70 -8.72 14.42
N SER A 93 -4.80 -9.83 13.68
CA SER A 93 -5.02 -11.18 14.22
C SER A 93 -3.73 -11.88 14.67
N LYS A 94 -2.61 -11.15 14.73
CA LYS A 94 -1.27 -11.62 15.15
C LYS A 94 -0.64 -12.66 14.20
N ASN A 95 -1.15 -12.84 13.00
CA ASN A 95 -0.42 -13.58 11.97
C ASN A 95 0.77 -12.75 11.49
N ALA A 96 1.80 -13.43 10.99
CA ALA A 96 2.97 -12.77 10.43
C ALA A 96 3.56 -13.55 9.27
N GLY A 97 4.19 -12.84 8.35
CA GLY A 97 4.76 -13.45 7.17
C GLY A 97 5.59 -12.51 6.33
N THR A 98 5.78 -12.93 5.09
CA THR A 98 6.41 -12.15 4.04
C THR A 98 5.44 -12.00 2.87
N GLY A 99 5.59 -10.95 2.10
CA GLY A 99 4.91 -10.81 0.82
C GLY A 99 5.85 -10.29 -0.26
N ARG A 100 5.38 -10.42 -1.49
CA ARG A 100 6.05 -9.92 -2.69
C ARG A 100 5.06 -9.09 -3.50
N ILE A 101 5.52 -7.96 -4.04
CA ILE A 101 4.75 -7.08 -4.91
C ILE A 101 5.52 -6.92 -6.23
N ALA A 102 4.83 -7.12 -7.34
CA ALA A 102 5.33 -6.82 -8.67
C ALA A 102 4.36 -5.87 -9.37
N LEU A 103 4.87 -4.99 -10.24
CA LEU A 103 4.03 -4.16 -11.10
C LEU A 103 3.24 -5.04 -12.08
N ALA A 104 2.05 -4.57 -12.44
CA ALA A 104 1.20 -5.13 -13.48
C ALA A 104 0.54 -3.98 -14.27
N ASP A 105 0.02 -4.26 -15.47
CA ASP A 105 -0.43 -3.23 -16.43
C ASP A 105 -1.34 -2.13 -15.84
N GLU A 106 -2.24 -2.47 -14.90
CA GLU A 106 -3.19 -1.53 -14.27
C GLU A 106 -3.05 -1.44 -12.74
N GLY A 107 -1.94 -1.93 -12.17
CA GLY A 107 -1.77 -1.98 -10.73
C GLY A 107 -0.61 -2.88 -10.29
N ILE A 108 -0.89 -3.80 -9.36
CA ILE A 108 0.13 -4.68 -8.77
C ILE A 108 -0.35 -6.12 -8.64
N MET A 109 0.59 -7.05 -8.71
CA MET A 109 0.41 -8.41 -8.23
C MET A 109 1.00 -8.57 -6.84
N VAL A 110 0.23 -9.12 -5.92
CA VAL A 110 0.67 -9.38 -4.53
C VAL A 110 0.60 -10.87 -4.27
N SER A 111 1.60 -11.41 -3.57
CA SER A 111 1.57 -12.78 -3.06
C SER A 111 2.07 -12.80 -1.62
N PHE A 112 1.42 -13.60 -0.78
CA PHE A 112 1.79 -13.76 0.62
C PHE A 112 2.39 -15.14 0.90
N LYS A 113 3.25 -15.19 1.90
CA LYS A 113 3.73 -16.42 2.54
C LYS A 113 3.68 -16.23 4.05
N THR A 114 2.63 -16.79 4.65
CA THR A 114 2.44 -16.77 6.09
C THR A 114 3.48 -17.68 6.76
N LYS A 115 4.16 -17.16 7.78
CA LYS A 115 5.19 -17.90 8.55
C LYS A 115 4.71 -18.24 9.96
N HIS A 116 3.87 -17.39 10.54
CA HIS A 116 3.22 -17.60 11.82
C HIS A 116 1.72 -17.37 11.66
N VAL A 117 0.93 -18.34 12.12
CA VAL A 117 -0.53 -18.29 12.08
C VAL A 117 -1.03 -18.32 13.52
N SER A 118 -1.64 -17.23 13.95
CA SER A 118 -2.36 -17.14 15.23
C SER A 118 -3.88 -17.26 15.02
N ASP A 119 -4.39 -16.88 13.84
CA ASP A 119 -5.78 -17.07 13.44
C ASP A 119 -5.83 -17.55 11.98
N SER A 120 -6.30 -18.78 11.80
CA SER A 120 -6.36 -19.40 10.47
C SER A 120 -7.46 -18.85 9.58
N SER A 121 -8.48 -18.18 10.15
CA SER A 121 -9.57 -17.59 9.35
C SER A 121 -9.08 -16.51 8.40
N CYS A 122 -7.96 -15.83 8.71
CA CYS A 122 -7.36 -14.84 7.81
C CYS A 122 -6.67 -15.46 6.58
N LEU A 123 -6.37 -16.77 6.58
CA LEU A 123 -5.53 -17.38 5.55
C LEU A 123 -6.18 -17.39 4.16
N GLU A 124 -7.50 -17.38 4.08
CA GLU A 124 -8.22 -17.30 2.80
C GLU A 124 -7.92 -16.01 2.03
N PHE A 125 -7.65 -14.90 2.74
CA PHE A 125 -7.26 -13.62 2.12
C PHE A 125 -5.81 -13.65 1.59
N TYR A 126 -4.98 -14.59 2.06
CA TYR A 126 -3.55 -14.66 1.75
C TYR A 126 -3.18 -15.79 0.79
N GLY A 127 -4.05 -16.79 0.66
CA GLY A 127 -3.75 -18.06 -0.02
C GLY A 127 -3.59 -17.96 -1.54
N GLN A 128 -3.96 -16.82 -2.15
CA GLN A 128 -3.95 -16.64 -3.58
C GLN A 128 -3.10 -15.44 -4.04
N LYS A 129 -2.63 -15.53 -5.29
CA LYS A 129 -1.96 -14.41 -5.95
C LYS A 129 -3.01 -13.34 -6.26
N LEU A 130 -2.91 -12.19 -5.60
CA LEU A 130 -3.83 -11.08 -5.75
C LEU A 130 -3.42 -10.22 -6.94
N ARG A 131 -4.39 -9.75 -7.70
CA ARG A 131 -4.20 -8.68 -8.69
C ARG A 131 -4.99 -7.47 -8.24
N LEU A 132 -4.30 -6.50 -7.64
CA LEU A 132 -4.92 -5.28 -7.14
C LEU A 132 -4.82 -4.18 -8.21
N LYS A 133 -5.93 -3.52 -8.51
CA LYS A 133 -5.97 -2.38 -9.44
C LYS A 133 -5.69 -1.09 -8.69
N ARG A 134 -5.04 -0.13 -9.33
CA ARG A 134 -4.85 1.19 -8.75
C ARG A 134 -6.21 1.88 -8.52
N VAL A 135 -6.38 2.47 -7.34
CA VAL A 135 -7.55 3.27 -7.00
C VAL A 135 -7.26 4.72 -7.38
N TRP A 136 -7.95 5.22 -8.40
CA TRP A 136 -7.87 6.63 -8.76
C TRP A 136 -8.77 7.43 -7.83
N LYS A 137 -8.21 8.42 -7.14
CA LYS A 137 -9.02 9.44 -6.45
C LYS A 137 -9.76 10.24 -7.53
N LYS A 138 -11.08 10.29 -7.38
CA LYS A 138 -11.97 11.04 -8.27
C LYS A 138 -11.95 12.52 -7.91
#